data_AF-A0A2X1N8S7-F1
#
_entry.id   AF-A0A2X1N8S7-F1
#
_cell.length_a   1.000
_cell.length_b   1.000
_cell.length_c   1.000
_cell.angle_alpha   90.00
_cell.angle_beta   90.00
_cell.angle_gamma   90.00
#
_symmetry.space_group_name_H-M   'P 1'
#
loop_
_entity.id
_entity.type
_entity.pdbx_description
1 polymer ?
#
loop_
_entity_poly.entity_id
_entity_poly.type
_entity_poly.pdbx_seq_one_letter_code
_entity_poly.pdbx_strand_id
1 'polypeptide(L)'
;MTVSSTISVFCRDGVFRTVYCHLHGEPTWNGRILHTHYATGQQAEALVEHGDIRCLGPRCDKPAGHTLQNPVERCDGLLRT
;
A
#
# COMPACT_ATOMS: atom_id res chain seq x y z
N MET A 1 18.33 3.13 -8.39
CA MET A 1 17.33 4.16 -8.73
C MET A 1 16.06 3.79 -7.99
N THR A 2 15.45 4.73 -7.27
CA THR A 2 14.17 4.50 -6.57
C THR A 2 13.06 5.12 -7.40
N VAL A 3 12.01 4.37 -7.66
CA VAL A 3 10.82 4.90 -8.35
C VAL A 3 9.69 5.01 -7.35
N SER A 4 9.17 6.22 -7.22
CA SER A 4 7.97 6.51 -6.45
C SER A 4 6.74 6.39 -7.33
N SER A 5 5.59 6.11 -6.73
CA SER A 5 4.30 6.10 -7.43
C SER A 5 3.20 6.71 -6.58
N THR A 6 2.09 7.01 -7.22
CA THR A 6 0.86 7.46 -6.58
C THR A 6 -0.23 6.45 -6.87
N ILE A 7 -0.92 5.97 -5.83
CA ILE A 7 -2.02 5.02 -5.95
C ILE A 7 -3.29 5.74 -5.53
N SER A 8 -4.23 5.89 -6.47
CA SER A 8 -5.51 6.56 -6.24
C SER A 8 -6.66 5.58 -6.37
N VAL A 9 -7.60 5.64 -5.43
CA VAL A 9 -8.78 4.78 -5.38
C VAL A 9 -10.02 5.65 -5.36
N PHE A 10 -10.96 5.38 -6.27
CA PHE A 10 -12.29 5.95 -6.22
C PHE A 10 -13.12 5.17 -5.20
N CYS A 11 -13.41 5.82 -4.09
CA CYS A 11 -14.08 5.17 -2.96
C CYS A 11 -15.60 5.21 -3.13
N ARG A 12 -16.31 4.33 -2.43
CA ARG A 12 -17.78 4.21 -2.47
C ARG A 12 -18.53 5.46 -2.03
N ASP A 13 -17.88 6.35 -1.27
CA ASP A 13 -18.44 7.65 -0.89
C ASP A 13 -18.30 8.72 -1.99
N GLY A 14 -17.81 8.35 -3.18
CA GLY A 14 -17.68 9.22 -4.34
C GLY A 14 -16.45 10.12 -4.32
N VAL A 15 -15.51 9.89 -3.40
CA VAL A 15 -14.28 10.68 -3.26
C VAL A 15 -13.06 9.86 -3.67
N PHE A 16 -12.10 10.51 -4.33
CA PHE A 16 -10.79 9.91 -4.56
C PHE A 16 -9.93 10.02 -3.31
N ARG A 17 -9.40 8.90 -2.85
CA ARG A 17 -8.34 8.85 -1.84
C ARG A 17 -7.05 8.38 -2.49
N THR A 18 -5.95 8.99 -2.09
CA THR A 18 -4.67 8.79 -2.73
C THR A 18 -3.60 8.59 -1.68
N VAL A 19 -2.70 7.64 -1.95
CA VAL A 19 -1.49 7.41 -1.15
C VAL A 19 -0.26 7.53 -2.04
N TYR A 20 0.77 8.14 -1.49
CA TYR A 20 2.09 8.18 -2.10
C TYR A 20 2.91 6.96 -1.67
N CYS A 21 3.54 6.30 -2.64
CA CYS A 21 4.41 5.14 -2.45
C CYS A 21 5.85 5.50 -2.77
N HIS A 22 6.72 5.55 -1.75
CA HIS A 22 8.09 6.06 -1.92
C HIS A 22 9.03 5.15 -2.74
N LEU A 23 8.81 3.84 -2.70
CA LEU A 23 9.68 2.82 -3.31
C LEU A 23 8.89 1.82 -4.16
N HIS A 24 9.58 1.19 -5.11
CA HIS A 24 9.06 0.12 -5.98
C HIS A 24 7.78 0.48 -6.74
N GLY A 25 7.67 1.73 -7.19
CA GLY A 25 6.48 2.28 -7.86
C GLY A 25 6.16 1.70 -9.24
N GLU A 26 6.96 0.75 -9.72
CA GLU A 26 6.88 0.24 -11.09
C GLU A 26 5.60 -0.58 -11.30
N PRO A 27 4.95 -0.51 -12.48
CA PRO A 27 3.78 -1.34 -12.76
C PRO A 27 4.04 -2.85 -12.64
N THR A 28 5.27 -3.30 -12.91
CA THR A 28 5.68 -4.71 -12.76
C THR A 28 5.66 -5.17 -11.31
N TRP A 29 5.88 -4.26 -10.35
CA TRP A 29 5.82 -4.54 -8.93
C TRP A 29 4.47 -4.16 -8.33
N ASN A 30 4.14 -2.86 -8.34
CA ASN A 30 2.91 -2.34 -7.75
C ASN A 30 1.67 -2.87 -8.46
N GLY A 31 1.66 -2.89 -9.79
CA GLY A 31 0.53 -3.43 -10.55
C GLY A 31 0.25 -4.90 -10.23
N ARG A 32 1.30 -5.71 -10.09
CA ARG A 32 1.16 -7.13 -9.69
C ARG A 32 0.53 -7.27 -8.30
N ILE A 33 0.99 -6.48 -7.33
CA ILE A 33 0.48 -6.55 -5.95
C ILE A 33 -0.96 -6.04 -5.88
N LEU A 34 -1.26 -4.91 -6.53
CA LEU A 34 -2.62 -4.35 -6.61
C LEU A 34 -3.60 -5.36 -7.21
N HIS A 35 -3.23 -5.96 -8.35
CA HIS A 35 -4.07 -6.94 -9.02
C HIS A 35 -4.26 -8.23 -8.19
N THR A 36 -3.25 -8.66 -7.43
CA THR A 36 -3.30 -9.94 -6.69
C THR A 36 -3.97 -9.80 -5.32
N HIS A 37 -3.76 -8.68 -4.63
CA HIS A 37 -4.13 -8.52 -3.22
C HIS A 37 -5.17 -7.42 -2.96
N TYR A 38 -5.35 -6.49 -3.90
CA TYR A 38 -6.25 -5.34 -3.77
C TYR A 38 -7.25 -5.26 -4.93
N ALA A 39 -7.74 -6.41 -5.39
CA ALA A 39 -8.60 -6.53 -6.58
C ALA A 39 -10.05 -6.07 -6.36
N THR A 40 -10.49 -5.93 -5.12
CA THR A 40 -11.86 -5.48 -4.78
C THR A 40 -11.87 -4.06 -4.25
N GLY A 41 -13.00 -3.36 -4.43
CA GLY A 41 -13.16 -2.00 -3.91
C GLY A 41 -12.90 -1.88 -2.40
N GLN A 42 -13.34 -2.86 -1.61
CA GLN A 42 -13.09 -2.87 -0.16
C GLN A 42 -11.61 -3.00 0.19
N GLN A 43 -10.85 -3.84 -0.54
CA GLN A 43 -9.41 -3.96 -0.33
C GLN A 43 -8.66 -2.71 -0.78
N ALA A 44 -9.04 -2.14 -1.93
CA ALA A 44 -8.46 -0.90 -2.44
C ALA A 44 -8.72 0.28 -1.49
N GLU A 45 -9.92 0.38 -0.91
CA GLU A 45 -10.23 1.39 0.11
C GLU A 45 -9.38 1.21 1.37
N ALA A 46 -9.24 -0.02 1.87
CA ALA A 46 -8.40 -0.31 3.04
C ALA A 46 -6.93 0.04 2.83
N LEU A 47 -6.43 -0.04 1.58
CA LEU A 47 -5.07 0.39 1.22
C LEU A 47 -4.88 1.90 1.42
N VAL A 48 -5.86 2.71 1.06
CA VAL A 48 -5.76 4.18 1.04
C VAL A 48 -6.25 4.87 2.31
N GLU A 49 -6.89 4.14 3.22
CA GLU A 49 -7.45 4.67 4.49
C GLU A 49 -6.39 5.25 5.44
N HIS A 50 -5.13 4.91 5.20
CA HIS A 50 -4.13 4.86 6.23
C HIS A 50 -2.90 5.74 5.98
N GLY A 51 -2.96 6.57 4.94
CA GLY A 51 -1.91 7.51 4.55
C GLY A 51 -0.81 6.88 3.70
N ASP A 52 0.26 7.65 3.53
CA ASP A 52 1.36 7.30 2.64
C ASP A 52 2.14 6.06 3.08
N ILE A 53 2.76 5.40 2.11
CA ILE A 53 3.48 4.15 2.29
C ILE A 53 4.89 4.26 1.73
N ARG A 54 5.86 3.69 2.42
CA ARG A 54 7.22 3.56 1.91
C ARG A 54 7.31 2.53 0.78
N CYS A 55 6.61 1.41 0.91
CA CYS A 55 6.58 0.33 -0.08
C CYS A 55 5.24 -0.39 -0.03
N LEU A 56 4.72 -0.76 -1.21
CA LEU A 56 3.50 -1.56 -1.33
C LEU A 56 3.79 -3.03 -1.00
N GLY A 57 2.99 -3.60 -0.10
CA GLY A 57 3.02 -5.02 0.28
C GLY A 57 1.67 -5.70 0.07
N PRO A 58 1.61 -7.04 0.05
CA PRO A 58 0.39 -7.84 -0.12
C PRO A 58 -0.69 -7.65 0.95
N ARG A 59 -0.38 -7.01 2.08
CA ARG A 59 -1.34 -6.79 3.19
C ARG A 59 -1.26 -5.37 3.71
N CYS A 60 -2.42 -4.80 4.00
CA CYS A 60 -2.54 -3.46 4.57
C CYS A 60 -2.44 -3.42 6.11
N ASP A 61 -2.38 -4.59 6.76
CA ASP A 61 -2.29 -4.74 8.21
C ASP A 61 -0.98 -4.15 8.76
N LYS A 62 -1.07 -3.30 9.78
CA LYS A 62 0.07 -2.87 10.61
C LYS A 62 -0.01 -3.57 11.96
N PRO A 63 0.64 -4.75 12.15
CA PRO A 63 0.64 -5.40 13.45
C PRO A 63 1.32 -4.53 14.50
N ALA A 64 0.92 -4.69 15.76
CA ALA A 64 1.52 -3.98 16.88
C ALA A 64 3.05 -4.22 16.91
N GLY A 65 3.81 -3.14 17.03
CA GLY A 65 5.28 -3.19 17.01
C GLY A 65 5.93 -3.22 15.62
N HIS A 66 5.15 -3.24 14.54
CA HIS A 66 5.67 -3.11 13.17
C HIS A 66 6.08 -1.67 12.90
N THR A 67 7.39 -1.42 12.88
CA THR A 67 7.97 -0.13 12.54
C THR A 67 8.97 -0.30 11.41
N LEU A 68 9.38 0.81 10.84
CA LEU A 68 10.31 0.85 9.73
C LEU A 68 11.70 0.29 10.10
N GLN A 69 12.10 0.46 11.37
CA GLN A 69 13.33 -0.06 11.95
C GLN A 69 13.17 -1.47 12.53
N ASN A 70 11.93 -1.91 12.80
CA ASN A 70 11.63 -3.22 13.35
C ASN A 70 10.49 -3.87 12.56
N PRO A 71 10.78 -4.35 11.33
CA PRO A 71 9.81 -5.12 10.58
C PRO A 71 9.58 -6.45 11.29
N VAL A 72 8.34 -6.72 11.66
CA VAL A 72 7.94 -8.03 12.18
C VAL A 72 8.30 -9.10 11.14
N GLU A 73 9.15 -10.07 11.48
CA GLU A 73 9.84 -11.01 10.57
C GLU A 73 8.93 -11.82 9.61
N ARG A 74 7.62 -11.85 9.86
CA ARG A 74 6.62 -12.54 9.02
C ARG A 74 5.62 -11.60 8.33
N CYS A 75 5.88 -10.30 8.36
CA CYS A 75 5.00 -9.30 7.75
C CYS A 75 5.57 -8.80 6.44
N ASP A 76 5.08 -9.39 5.35
CA ASP A 76 5.09 -8.77 4.02
C ASP A 76 4.06 -7.61 3.94
N GLY A 77 3.91 -6.83 5.02
CA GLY A 77 2.91 -5.78 5.14
C GLY A 77 3.35 -4.47 4.48
N LEU A 78 2.41 -3.53 4.35
CA LEU A 78 2.74 -2.14 3.97
C LEU A 78 3.69 -1.52 5.00
N LEU A 79 4.85 -1.08 4.54
CA LEU A 79 5.71 -0.21 5.33
C LEU A 79 5.16 1.20 5.24
N ARG A 80 4.65 1.74 6.35
CA ARG A 80 4.12 3.12 6.41
C ARG A 80 5.18 4.11 6.85
N THR A 81 5.06 5.36 6.40
CA THR A 81 5.93 6.48 6.80
C THR A 81 5.51 7.11 8.12
#